data_AF-D5UL58-F1
#
_entry.id   AF-D5UL58-F1
#
_cell.length_a   1.000
_cell.length_b   1.000
_cell.length_c   1.000
_cell.angle_alpha   90.00
_cell.angle_beta   90.00
_cell.angle_gamma   90.00
#
_symmetry.space_group_name_H-M   'P 1'
#
loop_
_entity.id
_entity.type
_entity.pdbx_description
1 polymer ?
#
loop_
_entity_poly.entity_id
_entity_poly.type
_entity_poly.pdbx_seq_one_letter_code
_entity_poly.pdbx_strand_id
1 'polypeptide(L)'
;MSSHFGTVNAQGRVVVPVEVRRALRIASGDRVEFVVEGDAVRLVTPRMRAMALWAQNHGGDAGDSTRDVRASRAVDQHVDEAAERRIAARAAAETRSDEEIIAGLVVDLGL
;
A
#
# COMPACT_ATOMS: atom_id res chain seq x y z
N MET A 1 -22.78 -19.47 19.26
CA MET A 1 -23.27 -18.09 19.04
C MET A 1 -24.19 -17.76 20.20
N SER A 2 -23.84 -16.80 21.07
CA SER A 2 -24.69 -16.40 22.21
C SER A 2 -25.53 -15.19 21.82
N SER A 3 -26.84 -15.28 22.04
CA SER A 3 -27.78 -14.18 21.81
C SER A 3 -28.31 -13.65 23.14
N HIS A 4 -28.47 -12.33 23.24
CA HIS A 4 -29.07 -11.67 24.40
C HIS A 4 -30.12 -10.67 23.92
N PHE A 5 -31.29 -10.70 24.55
CA PHE A 5 -32.36 -9.75 24.29
C PHE A 5 -32.33 -8.60 25.30
N GLY A 6 -32.63 -7.39 24.84
CA GLY A 6 -32.77 -6.21 25.67
C GLY A 6 -34.01 -5.42 25.27
N THR A 7 -34.63 -4.75 26.23
CA THR A 7 -35.79 -3.89 26.00
C THR A 7 -35.36 -2.44 26.04
N VAL A 8 -35.88 -1.63 25.12
CA VAL A 8 -35.71 -0.18 25.14
C VAL A 8 -36.66 0.39 26.17
N ASN A 9 -36.11 1.14 27.14
CA ASN A 9 -36.94 1.77 28.15
C ASN A 9 -37.60 3.05 27.62
N ALA A 10 -38.47 3.68 28.42
CA ALA A 10 -39.17 4.90 28.05
C ALA A 10 -38.24 6.09 27.74
N GLN A 11 -37.00 6.08 28.23
CA GLN A 11 -35.99 7.10 27.92
C GLN A 11 -35.12 6.74 26.69
N GLY A 12 -35.47 5.70 25.93
CA GLY A 12 -34.71 5.28 24.75
C GLY A 12 -33.39 4.58 25.05
N ARG A 13 -33.17 4.14 26.30
CA ARG A 13 -31.93 3.45 26.70
C ARG A 13 -32.08 1.94 26.55
N VAL A 14 -31.01 1.29 26.12
CA VAL A 14 -30.86 -0.18 26.12
C VAL A 14 -29.76 -0.59 27.08
N VAL A 15 -30.00 -1.64 27.87
CA VAL A 15 -29.01 -2.19 28.80
C VAL A 15 -28.13 -3.19 28.05
N VAL A 16 -26.81 -3.02 28.12
CA VAL A 16 -25.84 -3.97 27.57
C VAL A 16 -25.55 -5.05 28.63
N PRO A 17 -25.89 -6.35 28.39
CA PRO A 17 -25.64 -7.44 29.34
C PRO A 17 -24.16 -7.60 29.70
N VAL A 18 -23.86 -8.16 30.87
CA VAL A 18 -22.48 -8.24 31.38
C VAL A 18 -21.58 -9.09 30.49
N GLU A 19 -22.12 -10.15 29.89
CA GLU A 19 -21.43 -11.03 28.96
C GLU A 19 -21.03 -10.26 27.68
N VAL A 20 -21.94 -9.45 27.15
CA VAL A 20 -21.69 -8.60 25.97
C VAL A 20 -20.65 -7.53 26.31
N ARG A 21 -20.72 -6.91 27.48
CA ARG A 21 -19.70 -5.93 27.93
C ARG A 21 -18.31 -6.56 28.02
N ARG A 22 -18.20 -7.78 28.56
CA ARG A 22 -16.94 -8.52 28.65
C ARG A 22 -16.38 -8.87 27.27
N ALA A 23 -17.25 -9.31 26.35
CA ALA A 23 -16.85 -9.62 24.99
C ALA A 23 -16.30 -8.38 24.24
N LEU A 24 -16.98 -7.24 24.39
CA LEU A 24 -16.56 -5.96 23.79
C LEU A 24 -15.43 -5.28 24.57
N ARG A 25 -15.10 -5.77 25.77
CA ARG A 25 -14.13 -5.18 26.72
C ARG A 25 -14.44 -3.71 27.03
N ILE A 26 -15.71 -3.44 27.35
CA ILE A 26 -16.19 -2.11 27.75
C ILE A 26 -16.56 -2.06 29.22
N ALA A 27 -16.25 -0.94 29.85
CA ALA A 27 -16.58 -0.58 31.23
C ALA A 27 -17.41 0.71 31.29
N SER A 28 -17.84 1.09 32.49
CA SER A 28 -18.55 2.36 32.69
C SER A 28 -17.62 3.53 32.34
N GLY A 29 -18.11 4.44 31.49
CA GLY A 29 -17.34 5.58 31.00
C GLY A 29 -16.65 5.34 29.64
N ASP A 30 -16.58 4.09 29.18
CA ASP A 30 -16.04 3.80 27.85
C ASP A 30 -16.98 4.28 26.75
N ARG A 31 -16.38 4.78 25.68
CA ARG A 31 -17.10 5.21 24.48
C ARG A 31 -17.42 3.99 23.61
N VAL A 32 -18.66 3.93 23.14
CA VAL A 32 -19.12 2.99 22.13
C VAL A 32 -19.67 3.76 20.95
N GLU A 33 -19.62 3.15 19.77
CA GLU A 33 -20.14 3.72 18.53
C GLU A 33 -21.19 2.80 17.91
N PHE A 34 -22.27 3.40 17.44
CA PHE A 34 -23.32 2.72 16.70
C PHE A 34 -23.10 2.97 15.21
N VAL A 35 -22.83 1.91 14.46
CA VAL A 35 -22.70 1.95 13.00
C VAL A 35 -23.99 1.43 12.40
N VAL A 36 -24.61 2.23 11.54
CA VAL A 36 -25.87 1.89 10.85
C VAL A 36 -25.54 1.46 9.43
N GLU A 37 -25.91 0.23 9.07
CA GLU A 37 -25.71 -0.37 7.75
C GLU A 37 -27.07 -0.87 7.25
N GLY A 38 -27.78 -0.03 6.49
CA GLY A 38 -29.13 -0.36 6.03
C GLY A 38 -30.13 -0.48 7.18
N ASP A 39 -30.65 -1.68 7.39
CA ASP A 39 -31.58 -2.05 8.47
C ASP A 39 -30.88 -2.63 9.71
N ALA A 40 -29.56 -2.84 9.65
CA ALA A 40 -28.77 -3.38 10.74
C ALA A 40 -28.02 -2.28 11.51
N VAL A 41 -27.90 -2.46 12.82
CA VAL A 41 -27.06 -1.62 13.68
C VAL A 41 -26.01 -2.47 14.37
N ARG A 42 -24.75 -2.05 14.28
CA ARG A 42 -23.62 -2.69 14.94
C ARG A 42 -23.06 -1.80 16.02
N LEU A 43 -22.84 -2.37 17.21
CA LEU A 43 -22.11 -1.72 18.28
C LEU A 43 -20.62 -2.04 18.14
N VAL A 44 -19.77 -1.02 18.03
CA VAL A 44 -18.32 -1.17 17.94
C VAL A 44 -17.62 -0.30 18.96
N THR A 45 -16.44 -0.73 19.40
CA THR A 45 -15.55 0.11 20.22
C THR A 45 -14.63 0.92 19.32
N PRO A 46 -14.13 2.09 19.77
CA PRO A 46 -13.14 2.87 19.03
C PRO A 46 -11.92 2.03 18.62
N ARG A 47 -11.48 1.11 19.48
CA ARG A 47 -10.42 0.15 19.18
C ARG A 47 -10.78 -0.76 18.00
N MET A 48 -11.96 -1.37 18.02
CA MET A 48 -12.41 -2.25 16.94
C MET A 48 -12.53 -1.50 15.62
N ARG A 49 -13.02 -0.25 15.65
CA ARG A 49 -13.10 0.60 14.45
C ARG A 49 -11.72 0.96 13.92
N ALA A 50 -10.78 1.35 14.78
CA ALA A 50 -9.40 1.61 14.38
C ALA A 50 -8.74 0.38 13.76
N MET A 51 -8.97 -0.81 14.31
CA MET A 51 -8.46 -2.07 13.77
C MET A 51 -9.10 -2.42 12.41
N ALA A 52 -10.40 -2.17 12.23
CA ALA A 52 -11.07 -2.36 10.94
C ALA A 52 -10.53 -1.41 9.87
N LEU A 53 -10.36 -0.12 10.20
CA LEU A 53 -9.75 0.87 9.31
C LEU A 53 -8.30 0.51 9.00
N TRP A 54 -7.53 0.07 10.00
CA TRP A 54 -6.16 -0.39 9.79
C TRP A 54 -6.10 -1.57 8.83
N ALA A 55 -6.94 -2.59 9.02
CA ALA A 55 -7.03 -3.74 8.13
C ALA A 55 -7.49 -3.39 6.71
N GLN A 56 -8.40 -2.44 6.56
CA GLN A 56 -8.83 -1.93 5.24
C GLN A 56 -7.71 -1.16 4.53
N ASN A 57 -7.00 -0.30 5.25
CA ASN A 57 -5.96 0.57 4.67
C ASN A 57 -4.64 -0.15 4.40
N HIS A 58 -4.29 -1.15 5.21
CA HIS A 58 -3.03 -1.88 5.06
C HIS A 58 -3.18 -3.12 4.19
N GLY A 59 -4.40 -3.43 3.74
CA GLY A 59 -4.71 -4.66 3.04
C GLY A 59 -4.51 -5.85 3.97
N GLY A 60 -5.47 -6.76 4.00
CA GLY A 60 -5.09 -8.14 4.31
C GLY A 60 -4.18 -8.68 3.19
N ASP A 61 -4.60 -9.80 2.60
CA ASP A 61 -4.00 -10.40 1.39
C ASP A 61 -4.29 -9.57 0.10
N ALA A 62 -4.48 -8.25 0.22
CA ALA A 62 -4.92 -7.38 -0.87
C ALA A 62 -3.79 -7.00 -1.85
N GLY A 63 -2.59 -7.55 -1.65
CA GLY A 63 -1.44 -7.39 -2.52
C GLY A 63 -0.15 -7.61 -1.74
N ASP A 64 0.69 -8.52 -2.21
CA ASP A 64 2.05 -8.64 -1.69
C ASP A 64 2.85 -7.46 -2.22
N SER A 65 2.95 -6.38 -1.43
CA SER A 65 3.76 -5.20 -1.77
C SER A 65 5.19 -5.56 -2.16
N THR A 66 5.72 -6.67 -1.63
CA THR A 66 7.05 -7.19 -2.03
C THR A 66 7.05 -7.72 -3.46
N ARG A 67 5.97 -8.39 -3.87
CA ARG A 67 5.78 -8.89 -5.24
C ARG A 67 5.58 -7.73 -6.21
N ASP A 68 4.80 -6.72 -5.83
CA ASP A 68 4.54 -5.55 -6.66
C ASP A 68 5.82 -4.71 -6.85
N VAL A 69 6.59 -4.49 -5.78
CA VAL A 69 7.90 -3.81 -5.87
C VAL A 69 8.88 -4.62 -6.72
N ARG A 70 8.91 -5.96 -6.59
CA ARG A 70 9.76 -6.80 -7.45
C ARG A 70 9.33 -6.75 -8.91
N ALA A 71 8.02 -6.76 -9.20
CA ALA A 71 7.50 -6.66 -10.55
C ALA A 71 7.83 -5.31 -11.19
N SER A 72 7.66 -4.21 -10.45
CA SER A 72 8.05 -2.87 -10.91
C SER A 72 9.54 -2.80 -11.24
N ARG A 73 10.40 -3.30 -10.34
CA ARG A 73 11.86 -3.30 -10.54
C ARG A 73 12.30 -4.11 -11.77
N ALA A 74 11.64 -5.23 -12.06
CA ALA A 74 11.95 -6.02 -13.24
C ALA A 74 11.62 -5.26 -14.55
N VAL A 75 10.52 -4.49 -14.56
CA VAL A 75 10.17 -3.63 -15.69
C VAL A 75 11.17 -2.49 -15.84
N ASP A 76 11.54 -1.83 -14.75
CA ASP A 76 12.50 -0.73 -14.75
C ASP A 76 13.87 -1.19 -15.28
N GLN A 77 14.36 -2.35 -14.82
CA GLN A 77 15.61 -2.95 -15.28
C GLN A 77 15.62 -3.18 -16.80
N HIS A 78 14.53 -3.65 -17.38
CA HIS A 78 14.45 -3.85 -18.83
C HIS A 78 14.50 -2.55 -19.63
N VAL A 79 13.91 -1.48 -19.11
CA VAL A 79 13.96 -0.15 -19.74
C VAL A 79 15.37 0.42 -19.69
N ASP A 80 16.04 0.25 -18.55
CA ASP A 80 17.43 0.70 -18.34
C ASP A 80 18.39 -0.07 -19.25
N GLU A 81 18.32 -1.40 -19.31
CA GLU A 81 19.13 -2.22 -20.21
C GLU A 81 18.93 -1.86 -21.70
N ALA A 82 17.71 -1.49 -22.09
CA ALA A 82 17.43 -1.02 -23.45
C ALA A 82 17.99 0.38 -23.71
N ALA A 83 18.00 1.26 -22.71
CA ALA A 83 18.65 2.57 -22.78
C ALA A 83 20.18 2.43 -22.87
N GLU A 84 20.77 1.61 -22.02
CA GLU A 84 22.20 1.31 -22.02
C GLU A 84 22.66 0.71 -23.35
N ARG A 85 21.91 -0.24 -23.91
CA ARG A 85 22.21 -0.80 -25.24
C ARG A 85 22.20 0.25 -26.35
N ARG A 86 21.27 1.21 -26.30
CA ARG A 86 21.21 2.32 -27.27
C ARG A 86 22.41 3.26 -27.11
N ILE A 87 22.79 3.57 -25.88
CA ILE A 87 23.96 4.41 -25.59
C ILE A 87 25.24 3.70 -26.04
N ALA A 88 25.39 2.42 -25.71
CA ALA A 88 26.54 1.61 -26.11
C ALA A 88 26.66 1.47 -27.64
N ALA A 89 25.54 1.22 -28.34
CA ALA A 89 25.53 1.14 -29.79
C ALA A 89 25.91 2.48 -30.45
N ARG A 90 25.40 3.59 -29.90
CA ARG A 90 25.77 4.93 -30.36
C ARG A 90 27.24 5.24 -30.11
N ALA A 91 27.72 4.97 -28.90
CA ALA A 91 29.13 5.17 -28.54
C ALA A 91 30.04 4.34 -29.46
N ALA A 92 29.69 3.08 -29.73
CA ALA A 92 30.45 2.24 -30.65
C ALA A 92 30.46 2.78 -32.08
N ALA A 93 29.36 3.36 -32.56
CA ALA A 93 29.29 3.99 -33.88
C ALA A 93 30.06 5.32 -33.98
N GLU A 94 30.16 6.07 -32.88
CA GLU A 94 30.87 7.36 -32.79
C GLU A 94 32.34 7.21 -32.38
N THR A 95 32.76 6.03 -31.90
CA THR A 95 34.15 5.77 -31.50
C THR A 95 35.05 5.71 -32.72
N ARG A 96 35.87 6.73 -32.90
CA ARG A 96 37.01 6.71 -33.83
C ARG A 96 38.17 5.98 -33.18
N SER A 97 38.87 5.19 -33.98
CA SER A 97 40.12 4.57 -33.57
C SER A 97 41.21 5.61 -33.30
N ASP A 98 42.17 5.27 -32.43
CA ASP A 98 43.32 6.14 -32.13
C ASP A 98 44.07 6.55 -33.42
N GLU A 99 44.14 5.63 -34.39
CA GLU A 99 44.78 5.86 -35.70
C GLU A 99 44.00 6.88 -36.56
N GLU A 100 42.66 6.83 -36.57
CA GLU A 100 41.81 7.83 -37.24
C GLU A 100 41.87 9.20 -36.55
N ILE A 101 41.98 9.21 -35.22
CA ILE A 101 42.14 10.43 -34.43
C ILE A 101 43.48 11.09 -34.78
N ILE A 102 44.57 10.31 -34.80
CA ILE A 102 45.91 10.78 -35.17
C ILE A 102 45.93 11.26 -36.62
N ALA A 103 45.34 10.51 -37.56
CA ALA A 103 45.28 10.89 -38.96
C ALA A 103 44.51 12.21 -39.17
N GLY A 104 43.38 12.40 -38.49
CA GLY A 104 42.64 13.66 -38.52
C GLY A 104 43.44 14.84 -37.95
N LEU A 105 44.14 14.63 -36.83
CA LEU A 105 45.00 15.65 -36.21
C LEU A 105 46.16 16.06 -37.12
N VAL A 106 46.79 15.12 -37.82
CA VAL A 106 47.87 15.40 -38.77
C VAL A 106 47.35 16.23 -39.94
N VAL A 107 46.17 15.91 -40.47
CA VAL A 107 45.51 16.68 -41.54
C VAL A 107 45.13 18.09 -41.08
N ASP A 108 44.53 18.23 -39.89
CA ASP A 108 44.08 19.51 -39.35
C ASP A 108 45.26 20.44 -38.97
N LEU A 109 46.40 19.87 -38.58
CA LEU A 109 47.62 20.61 -38.22
C LEU A 109 48.58 20.82 -39.41
N GLY A 110 48.29 20.24 -40.57
CA GLY A 110 49.10 20.37 -41.79
C GLY A 110 50.51 19.80 -41.67
N LEU A 111 50.67 18.73 -40.88
CA LEU A 111 51.95 18.03 -40.65
C LEU A 111 52.19 16.88 -41.65
#